data_AF-A0A4U3A8J1-F1
#
_entry.id   AF-A0A4U3A8J1-F1
#
_cell.length_a   1.000
_cell.length_b   1.000
_cell.length_c   1.000
_cell.angle_alpha   90.00
_cell.angle_beta   90.00
_cell.angle_gamma   90.00
#
_symmetry.space_group_name_H-M   'P 1'
#
loop_
_entity.id
_entity.type
_entity.pdbx_description
1 polymer ?
#
loop_
_entity_poly.entity_id
_entity_poly.type
_entity_poly.pdbx_seq_one_letter_code
_entity_poly.pdbx_strand_id
1 'polypeptide(L)'
;LVSDIQREYSDKVDKGLVISQLPKPGTPLKEGDKVSIVISDGPKPKVTKTVKVDNISIPYEASATGEKKPQTIEIYKEDMQQKMDKPVETRTITESAIISLEFVIQEGAKGHYKIVRDGVTIMDKEVPYPAQ
;
A
#
# COMPACT_ATOMS: atom_id res chain seq x y z
N LEU A 1 -22.55 -31.51 21.84
CA LEU A 1 -21.08 -31.31 21.67
C LEU A 1 -20.83 -30.50 20.41
N VAL A 2 -19.87 -29.57 20.39
CA VAL A 2 -19.44 -28.94 19.13
C VAL A 2 -18.51 -29.92 18.43
N SER A 3 -18.84 -30.34 17.21
CA SER A 3 -18.05 -31.34 16.49
C SER A 3 -17.21 -30.79 15.37
N ASP A 4 -17.55 -29.60 14.88
CA ASP A 4 -16.84 -28.94 13.80
C ASP A 4 -16.86 -27.42 14.00
N ILE A 5 -15.67 -26.83 14.05
CA ILE A 5 -15.48 -25.38 14.15
C ILE A 5 -14.73 -24.96 12.90
N GLN A 6 -15.41 -24.25 12.01
CA GLN A 6 -14.82 -23.64 10.84
C GLN A 6 -14.60 -22.15 11.07
N ARG A 7 -13.69 -21.56 10.30
CA ARG A 7 -13.38 -20.13 10.36
C ARG A 7 -13.42 -19.51 8.97
N GLU A 8 -14.03 -18.34 8.87
CA GLU A 8 -14.18 -17.59 7.62
C GLU A 8 -13.96 -16.09 7.85
N TYR A 9 -13.49 -15.38 6.83
CA TYR A 9 -13.43 -13.92 6.86
C TYR A 9 -14.82 -13.31 6.62
N SER A 10 -15.14 -12.24 7.34
CA SER A 10 -16.39 -11.49 7.19
C SER A 10 -16.18 -10.00 7.44
N ASP A 11 -16.64 -9.18 6.51
CA ASP A 11 -16.64 -7.71 6.66
C ASP A 11 -17.81 -7.20 7.53
N LYS A 12 -18.76 -8.09 7.90
CA LYS A 12 -19.99 -7.73 8.62
C LYS A 12 -20.07 -8.30 10.03
N VAL A 13 -19.25 -9.31 10.34
CA VAL A 13 -19.27 -10.02 11.63
C VAL A 13 -17.92 -9.85 12.29
N ASP A 14 -17.92 -9.26 13.48
CA ASP A 14 -16.68 -9.02 14.22
C ASP A 14 -15.92 -10.32 14.50
N LYS A 15 -14.59 -10.20 14.55
CA LYS A 15 -13.70 -11.33 14.81
C LYS A 15 -14.07 -12.02 16.13
N GLY A 16 -14.17 -13.35 16.07
CA GLY A 16 -14.54 -14.20 17.20
C GLY A 16 -16.03 -14.42 17.39
N LEU A 17 -16.90 -13.72 16.63
CA LEU A 17 -18.34 -13.94 16.66
C LEU A 17 -18.78 -15.00 15.66
N VAL A 18 -19.93 -15.62 15.91
CA VAL A 18 -20.49 -16.69 15.07
C VAL A 18 -21.07 -16.09 13.79
N ILE A 19 -20.54 -16.50 12.64
CA ILE A 19 -21.10 -16.21 11.30
C ILE A 19 -22.34 -17.08 11.06
N SER A 20 -22.23 -18.38 11.33
CA SER A 20 -23.34 -19.31 11.17
C SER A 20 -23.22 -20.51 12.11
N GLN A 21 -24.36 -21.13 12.38
CA GLN A 21 -24.46 -22.34 13.20
C GLN A 21 -25.44 -23.31 12.55
N LEU A 22 -25.11 -24.61 12.62
CA LEU A 22 -25.98 -25.70 12.24
C LEU A 22 -26.04 -26.75 13.36
N PRO A 23 -27.23 -27.20 13.79
CA PRO A 23 -28.57 -26.76 13.34
C PRO A 23 -28.89 -25.31 13.73
N LYS A 24 -29.87 -24.70 13.04
CA LYS A 24 -30.24 -23.30 13.26
C LYS A 24 -30.74 -23.06 14.69
N PRO A 25 -30.62 -21.84 15.23
CA PRO A 25 -31.17 -21.50 16.54
C PRO A 25 -32.64 -21.91 16.67
N GLY A 26 -32.99 -22.54 17.79
CA GLY A 26 -34.35 -23.05 18.05
C GLY A 26 -34.65 -24.44 17.49
N THR A 27 -33.71 -25.09 16.79
CA THR A 27 -33.89 -26.49 16.37
C THR A 27 -33.85 -27.42 17.59
N PRO A 28 -34.86 -28.27 17.83
CA PRO A 28 -34.82 -29.26 18.90
C PRO A 28 -33.67 -30.25 18.65
N LEU A 29 -32.85 -30.48 19.68
CA LEU A 29 -31.74 -31.41 19.63
C LEU A 29 -31.92 -32.50 20.68
N LYS A 30 -31.45 -33.71 20.35
CA LYS A 30 -31.32 -34.81 21.29
C LYS A 30 -29.96 -34.74 21.97
N GLU A 31 -29.86 -35.36 23.14
CA GLU A 31 -28.58 -35.51 23.81
C GLU A 31 -27.61 -36.30 22.92
N GLY A 32 -26.38 -35.79 22.79
CA GLY A 32 -25.38 -36.35 21.87
C GLY A 32 -25.38 -35.71 20.49
N ASP A 33 -26.39 -34.90 20.14
CA ASP A 33 -26.40 -34.18 18.88
C ASP A 33 -25.22 -33.20 18.79
N LYS A 34 -24.77 -33.03 17.55
CA LYS A 34 -23.60 -32.27 17.18
C LYS A 34 -23.99 -30.93 16.59
N VAL A 35 -23.24 -29.90 16.97
CA VAL A 35 -23.38 -28.55 16.43
C VAL A 35 -22.10 -28.21 15.67
N SER A 36 -22.28 -27.69 14.46
CA SER A 36 -21.23 -27.06 13.66
C SER A 36 -21.37 -25.54 13.75
N ILE A 37 -20.25 -24.85 13.91
CA ILE A 37 -20.21 -23.39 13.94
C ILE A 37 -19.15 -22.87 12.97
N VAL A 38 -19.47 -21.75 12.33
CA VAL A 38 -18.52 -20.93 11.57
C VAL A 38 -18.26 -19.67 12.38
N ILE A 39 -17.02 -19.43 12.76
CA ILE A 39 -16.59 -18.26 13.54
C ILE A 39 -15.89 -17.27 12.60
N SER A 40 -16.18 -15.97 12.76
CA SER A 40 -15.53 -14.91 11.99
C SER A 40 -14.08 -14.72 12.40
N ASP A 41 -13.18 -14.64 11.42
CA ASP A 41 -11.83 -14.13 11.59
C ASP A 41 -11.73 -12.60 11.39
N GLY A 42 -12.88 -11.94 11.16
CA GLY A 42 -12.98 -10.52 10.81
C GLY A 42 -12.77 -10.26 9.31
N PRO A 43 -12.57 -9.00 8.90
CA PRO A 43 -12.30 -8.66 7.50
C PRO A 43 -11.03 -9.35 6.98
N LYS A 44 -11.01 -9.67 5.69
CA LYS A 44 -9.82 -10.25 5.06
C LYS A 44 -8.65 -9.24 5.12
N PRO A 45 -7.45 -9.64 5.59
CA PRO A 45 -6.29 -8.76 5.56
C PRO A 45 -5.96 -8.31 4.13
N LYS A 46 -5.74 -7.01 3.93
CA LYS A 46 -5.31 -6.48 2.63
C LYS A 46 -3.84 -6.81 2.39
N VAL A 47 -3.51 -7.25 1.18
CA VAL A 47 -2.15 -7.66 0.82
C VAL A 47 -1.31 -6.44 0.48
N THR A 48 -0.07 -6.38 0.97
CA THR A 48 0.92 -5.36 0.59
C THR A 48 1.88 -5.89 -0.46
N LYS A 49 2.23 -5.07 -1.45
CA LYS A 49 3.26 -5.38 -2.46
C LYS A 49 4.27 -4.25 -2.55
N THR A 50 5.52 -4.60 -2.87
CA THR A 50 6.55 -3.64 -3.23
C THR A 50 6.48 -3.37 -4.73
N VAL A 51 6.36 -2.10 -5.11
CA VAL A 51 6.42 -1.65 -6.51
C VAL A 51 7.69 -0.86 -6.71
N LYS A 52 8.50 -1.23 -7.70
CA LYS A 52 9.69 -0.51 -8.09
C LYS A 52 9.40 0.31 -9.35
N VAL A 53 9.68 1.61 -9.28
CA VAL A 53 9.65 2.52 -10.42
C VAL A 53 11.10 2.83 -10.78
N ASP A 54 11.57 2.17 -11.84
CA ASP A 54 12.92 2.33 -12.36
C ASP A 54 12.99 3.41 -13.45
N ASN A 55 14.21 3.82 -13.78
CA ASN A 55 14.52 4.71 -14.90
C ASN A 55 13.83 6.08 -14.84
N ILE A 56 13.64 6.63 -13.64
CA ILE A 56 13.08 7.97 -13.49
C ILE A 56 14.17 8.97 -13.89
N SER A 57 14.02 9.57 -15.08
CA SER A 57 14.95 10.57 -15.60
C SER A 57 14.67 11.94 -15.00
N ILE A 58 15.71 12.52 -14.40
CA ILE A 58 15.73 13.87 -13.83
C ILE A 58 16.61 14.72 -14.75
N PRO A 59 16.02 15.54 -15.63
CA PRO A 59 16.80 16.35 -16.55
C PRO A 59 17.57 17.45 -15.81
N TYR A 60 18.81 17.69 -16.22
CA TYR A 60 19.54 18.90 -15.86
C TYR A 60 19.17 20.05 -16.81
N GLU A 61 18.95 21.24 -16.28
CA GLU A 61 18.75 22.44 -17.10
C GLU A 61 20.04 23.25 -17.23
N ALA A 62 20.56 23.40 -18.44
CA ALA A 62 21.76 24.20 -18.65
C ALA A 62 21.52 25.69 -18.32
N SER A 63 22.47 26.31 -17.63
CA SER A 63 22.48 27.76 -17.42
C SER A 63 22.55 28.50 -18.77
N ALA A 64 21.89 29.65 -18.88
CA ALA A 64 21.99 30.54 -20.04
C ALA A 64 23.43 30.98 -20.35
N THR A 65 24.33 30.95 -19.36
CA THR A 65 25.75 31.28 -19.49
C THR A 65 26.62 30.10 -19.96
N GLY A 66 26.05 28.90 -20.13
CA GLY A 66 26.81 27.68 -20.42
C GLY A 66 27.59 27.11 -19.24
N GLU A 67 27.62 27.81 -18.10
CA GLU A 67 28.26 27.35 -16.87
C GLU A 67 27.43 26.25 -16.20
N LYS A 68 28.08 25.12 -15.85
CA LYS A 68 27.44 24.06 -15.06
C LYS A 68 27.27 24.50 -13.61
N LYS A 69 26.09 25.02 -13.29
CA LYS A 69 25.70 25.34 -11.91
C LYS A 69 25.00 24.15 -11.25
N PRO A 70 25.26 23.86 -9.97
CA PRO A 70 24.56 22.80 -9.26
C PRO A 70 23.07 23.12 -9.08
N GLN A 71 22.21 22.11 -9.23
CA GLN A 71 20.75 22.18 -9.06
C GLN A 71 20.33 21.27 -7.92
N THR A 72 19.50 21.77 -7.01
CA THR A 72 19.00 21.00 -5.88
C THR A 72 17.76 20.22 -6.30
N ILE A 73 17.77 18.92 -6.03
CA ILE A 73 16.68 18.00 -6.28
C ILE A 73 16.13 17.51 -4.94
N GLU A 74 14.83 17.67 -4.75
CA GLU A 74 14.09 17.12 -3.61
C GLU A 74 13.09 16.07 -4.12
N ILE A 75 13.20 14.86 -3.58
CA ILE A 75 12.37 13.73 -3.97
C ILE A 75 11.43 13.44 -2.81
N TYR A 76 10.14 13.52 -3.07
CA TYR A 76 9.07 13.22 -2.12
C TYR A 76 8.37 11.93 -2.52
N LYS A 77 7.96 11.15 -1.53
CA LYS A 77 7.25 9.88 -1.71
C LYS A 77 6.14 9.76 -0.67
N GLU A 78 4.99 9.24 -1.11
CA GLU A 78 3.93 8.76 -0.24
C GLU A 78 3.63 7.29 -0.56
N ASP A 79 3.63 6.49 0.50
CA ASP A 79 3.28 5.08 0.49
C ASP A 79 2.84 4.67 1.91
N MET A 80 2.80 3.36 2.24
CA MET A 80 2.43 2.94 3.59
C MET A 80 3.38 3.39 4.71
N GLN A 81 4.60 3.81 4.38
CA GLN A 81 5.66 4.10 5.34
C GLN A 81 6.09 5.57 5.32
N GLN A 82 5.85 6.29 4.22
CA GLN A 82 6.26 7.67 4.00
C GLN A 82 5.08 8.57 3.62
N LYS A 83 5.23 9.87 3.87
CA LYS A 83 4.26 10.91 3.53
C LYS A 83 4.94 12.05 2.77
N MET A 84 4.16 12.87 2.08
CA MET A 84 4.65 14.04 1.31
C MET A 84 5.17 15.22 2.15
N ASP A 85 5.19 15.10 3.49
CA ASP A 85 5.53 16.22 4.38
C ASP A 85 7.00 16.66 4.29
N LYS A 86 7.90 15.74 3.92
CA LYS A 86 9.35 15.99 3.79
C LYS A 86 9.94 15.17 2.64
N PRO A 87 11.03 15.65 2.01
CA PRO A 87 11.70 14.84 1.02
C PRO A 87 12.27 13.57 1.66
N VAL A 88 12.09 12.45 0.97
CA VAL A 88 12.77 11.19 1.32
C VAL A 88 14.24 11.23 0.93
N GLU A 89 14.59 12.09 -0.03
CA GLU A 89 15.96 12.36 -0.41
C GLU A 89 16.10 13.77 -0.98
N THR A 90 17.19 14.44 -0.60
CA THR A 90 17.64 15.69 -1.21
C THR A 90 19.05 15.48 -1.76
N ARG A 91 19.29 15.89 -3.01
CA ARG A 91 20.61 15.77 -3.66
C ARG A 91 20.87 16.94 -4.58
N THR A 92 22.11 17.08 -5.02
CA THR A 92 22.51 18.10 -5.99
C THR A 92 22.97 17.44 -7.28
N ILE A 93 22.59 17.99 -8.43
CA ILE A 93 23.01 17.51 -9.75
C ILE A 93 23.69 18.62 -10.57
N THR A 94 24.65 18.24 -11.41
CA THR A 94 25.28 19.10 -12.43
C THR A 94 25.15 18.52 -13.84
N GLU A 95 24.38 17.44 -13.97
CA GLU A 95 24.02 16.73 -15.20
C GLU A 95 22.78 15.88 -14.94
N SER A 96 22.11 15.43 -15.99
CA SER A 96 20.88 14.64 -15.85
C SER A 96 21.16 13.36 -15.07
N ALA A 97 20.24 13.01 -14.16
CA ALA A 97 20.34 11.81 -13.33
C ALA A 97 19.22 10.83 -13.67
N ILE A 98 19.45 9.55 -13.38
CA ILE A 98 18.42 8.51 -13.40
C ILE A 98 18.34 7.93 -11.99
N ILE A 99 17.12 7.78 -11.48
CA ILE A 99 16.86 7.18 -10.17
C ILE A 99 15.85 6.05 -10.25
N SER A 100 15.77 5.30 -9.15
CA SER A 100 14.75 4.29 -8.90
C SER A 100 14.10 4.56 -7.55
N LEU A 101 12.80 4.34 -7.45
CA LEU A 101 12.04 4.44 -6.20
C LEU A 101 11.28 3.14 -5.93
N GLU A 102 11.24 2.73 -4.67
CA GLU A 102 10.44 1.59 -4.20
C GLU A 102 9.31 2.07 -3.30
N PHE A 103 8.11 1.50 -3.52
CA PHE A 103 6.87 1.85 -2.83
C PHE A 103 6.29 0.61 -2.18
N VAL A 104 5.89 0.71 -0.91
CA VAL A 104 5.10 -0.33 -0.25
C VAL A 104 3.63 0.05 -0.34
N ILE A 105 2.85 -0.68 -1.15
CA ILE A 105 1.46 -0.34 -1.47
C ILE A 105 0.53 -1.47 -1.01
N GLN A 106 -0.50 -1.11 -0.25
CA GLN A 106 -1.59 -2.02 0.14
C GLN A 106 -2.62 -2.16 -0.99
N GLU A 107 -3.24 -3.33 -1.10
CA GLU A 107 -4.35 -3.58 -2.02
C GLU A 107 -5.46 -2.52 -1.85
N GLY A 108 -5.84 -1.91 -2.98
CA GLY A 108 -6.80 -0.81 -3.05
C GLY A 108 -6.25 0.59 -2.78
N ALA A 109 -4.95 0.73 -2.49
CA ALA A 109 -4.26 2.01 -2.36
C ALA A 109 -3.36 2.31 -3.57
N LYS A 110 -2.77 3.51 -3.58
CA LYS A 110 -1.74 3.95 -4.54
C LYS A 110 -0.60 4.60 -3.77
N GLY A 111 0.61 4.51 -4.32
CA GLY A 111 1.72 5.39 -3.94
C GLY A 111 1.71 6.66 -4.78
N HIS A 112 2.57 7.60 -4.41
CA HIS A 112 2.72 8.88 -5.11
C HIS A 112 4.17 9.35 -4.95
N TYR A 113 4.75 9.95 -5.97
CA TYR A 113 6.02 10.67 -5.83
C TYR A 113 6.00 12.00 -6.56
N LYS A 114 6.79 12.92 -6.03
CA LYS A 114 6.99 14.25 -6.57
C LYS A 114 8.48 14.58 -6.57
N ILE A 115 8.98 15.10 -7.69
CA ILE A 115 10.36 15.54 -7.83
C ILE A 115 10.34 17.04 -8.06
N VAL A 116 11.06 17.75 -7.20
CA VAL A 116 11.21 19.20 -7.21
C VAL A 116 12.66 19.52 -7.54
N ARG A 117 12.89 20.43 -8.46
CA ARG A 117 14.20 20.96 -8.82
C ARG A 117 14.22 22.46 -8.59
N ASP A 118 15.12 22.93 -7.74
CA ASP A 118 15.27 24.35 -7.36
C ASP A 118 13.92 24.98 -6.95
N GLY A 119 13.10 24.23 -6.19
CA GLY A 119 11.77 24.65 -5.75
C GLY A 119 10.64 24.48 -6.78
N VAL A 120 10.94 24.09 -8.02
CA VAL A 120 9.94 23.87 -9.09
C VAL A 120 9.64 22.38 -9.25
N THR A 121 8.36 22.00 -9.18
CA THR A 121 7.95 20.61 -9.46
C THR A 121 8.17 20.27 -10.93
N ILE A 122 9.00 19.26 -11.19
CA ILE A 122 9.32 18.76 -12.53
C ILE A 122 8.69 17.40 -12.83
N MET A 123 8.28 16.65 -11.80
CA MET A 123 7.54 15.40 -11.94
C MET A 123 6.61 15.21 -10.75
N ASP A 124 5.39 14.73 -11.01
CA ASP A 124 4.39 14.44 -10.00
C ASP A 124 3.51 13.29 -10.55
N LYS A 125 3.60 12.10 -9.95
CA LYS A 125 2.96 10.88 -10.50
C LYS A 125 2.49 9.90 -9.43
N GLU A 126 1.29 9.37 -9.62
CA GLU A 126 0.78 8.24 -8.87
C GLU A 126 1.43 6.92 -9.31
N VAL A 127 1.56 5.99 -8.37
CA VAL A 127 2.04 4.62 -8.58
C VAL A 127 0.94 3.66 -8.15
N PRO A 128 0.28 2.95 -9.07
CA PRO A 128 -0.82 2.05 -8.72
C PRO A 128 -0.30 0.79 -7.99
N TYR A 129 -1.18 0.16 -7.19
CA TYR A 129 -0.96 -1.22 -6.75
C TYR A 129 -0.80 -2.13 -7.99
N PRO A 130 0.19 -3.05 -8.01
CA PRO A 130 0.48 -3.80 -9.21
C PRO A 130 -0.59 -4.86 -9.45
N ALA A 131 -0.89 -5.10 -10.73
CA ALA A 131 -1.85 -6.15 -11.13
C ALA A 131 -1.47 -7.51 -10.52
N GLN A 132 -2.48 -8.34 -10.30
CA GLN A 132 -2.28 -9.71 -9.80
C GLN A 132 -1.78 -10.64 -10.90
#